data_AF-A0A849E8B4-F1
#
_entry.id   AF-A0A849E8B4-F1
#
_cell.length_a   1.000
_cell.length_b   1.000
_cell.length_c   1.000
_cell.angle_alpha   90.00
_cell.angle_beta   90.00
_cell.angle_gamma   90.00
#
_symmetry.space_group_name_H-M   'P 1'
#
loop_
_entity.id
_entity.type
_entity.pdbx_description
1 polymer ?
#
loop_
_entity_poly.entity_id
_entity_poly.type
_entity_poly.pdbx_seq_one_letter_code
_entity_poly.pdbx_strand_id
1 'polypeptide(L)'
;MSDVTTNWFAGVSAVLAIMVIVHTLLQLRKNKRWKDDRDASSGASLVSRARYRGHRVMHYSDGSVLAETRLGFRSFENFDLYRQYIDR
;
A
#
# COMPACT_ATOMS: atom_id res chain seq x y z
N MET A 1 -24.88 -32.38 33.16
CA MET A 1 -25.44 -31.14 32.56
C MET A 1 -24.36 -30.05 32.33
N SER A 2 -23.07 -30.34 32.52
CA SER A 2 -21.95 -29.39 32.35
C SER A 2 -21.26 -29.43 30.98
N ASP A 3 -21.39 -30.53 30.23
CA ASP A 3 -20.61 -30.70 28.99
C ASP A 3 -21.18 -29.92 27.80
N VAL A 4 -22.50 -29.78 27.73
CA VAL A 4 -23.19 -29.07 26.64
C VAL A 4 -22.93 -27.56 26.73
N THR A 5 -22.93 -27.00 27.94
CA THR A 5 -22.65 -25.58 28.17
C THR A 5 -21.21 -25.23 27.83
N THR A 6 -20.25 -26.10 28.18
CA THR A 6 -18.82 -25.85 27.94
C THR A 6 -18.49 -25.88 26.43
N ASN A 7 -19.11 -26.80 25.67
CA ASN A 7 -18.96 -26.87 24.22
C ASN A 7 -19.63 -25.69 23.49
N TRP A 8 -20.75 -25.18 24.01
CA TRP A 8 -21.41 -23.98 23.50
C TRP A 8 -20.53 -22.73 23.67
N PHE A 9 -19.95 -22.52 24.86
CA PHE A 9 -19.04 -21.40 25.11
C PHE A 9 -17.75 -21.50 24.27
N ALA A 10 -17.23 -22.70 24.05
CA ALA A 10 -16.08 -22.92 23.17
C ALA A 10 -16.41 -22.56 21.70
N GLY A 11 -17.59 -22.93 21.21
CA GLY A 11 -18.04 -22.57 19.86
C GLY A 11 -18.21 -21.07 19.65
N VAL A 12 -18.88 -20.39 20.59
CA VAL A 12 -19.11 -18.93 20.51
C VAL A 12 -17.80 -18.14 20.64
N SER A 13 -16.89 -18.56 21.52
CA SER A 13 -15.58 -17.90 21.67
C SER A 13 -14.70 -18.08 20.44
N ALA A 14 -14.74 -19.24 19.77
CA ALA A 14 -14.02 -19.46 18.51
C ALA A 14 -14.54 -18.55 17.38
N VAL A 15 -15.85 -18.39 17.24
CA VAL A 15 -16.45 -17.51 16.21
C VAL A 15 -16.07 -16.04 16.45
N LEU A 16 -16.11 -15.58 17.70
CA LEU A 16 -15.68 -14.23 18.07
C LEU A 16 -14.19 -14.00 17.79
N ALA A 17 -13.34 -14.96 18.14
CA ALA A 17 -11.91 -14.88 17.85
C ALA A 17 -11.64 -14.76 16.34
N ILE A 18 -12.33 -15.55 15.51
CA ILE A 18 -12.21 -15.47 14.05
C ILE A 18 -12.65 -14.11 13.53
N MET A 19 -13.77 -13.57 14.01
CA MET A 19 -14.23 -12.22 13.60
C MET A 19 -13.20 -11.14 13.94
N VAL A 20 -12.60 -11.18 15.13
CA VAL A 20 -11.56 -10.22 15.54
C VAL A 20 -10.32 -10.35 14.66
N ILE A 21 -9.88 -11.57 14.36
CA ILE A 21 -8.73 -11.82 13.48
C ILE A 21 -9.02 -11.30 12.07
N VAL A 22 -10.20 -11.57 11.50
CA VAL A 22 -10.58 -11.08 10.18
C VAL A 22 -10.66 -9.55 10.16
N HIS A 23 -11.24 -8.93 11.19
CA HIS A 23 -11.34 -7.48 11.29
C HIS A 23 -9.96 -6.81 11.38
N THR A 24 -9.06 -7.36 12.20
CA THR A 24 -7.68 -6.86 12.32
C THR A 24 -6.89 -7.04 11.02
N LEU A 25 -7.04 -8.16 10.32
CA LEU A 25 -6.44 -8.39 8.99
C LEU A 25 -6.96 -7.40 7.94
N LEU A 26 -8.27 -7.08 7.96
CA LEU A 26 -8.87 -6.09 7.06
C LEU A 26 -8.36 -4.67 7.36
N GLN A 27 -8.22 -4.31 8.64
CA GLN A 27 -7.65 -3.03 9.06
C GLN A 27 -6.17 -2.91 8.66
N LEU A 28 -5.38 -3.99 8.82
CA LEU A 28 -4.00 -4.05 8.36
C LEU A 28 -3.89 -3.88 6.84
N ARG A 29 -4.76 -4.54 6.06
CA ARG A 29 -4.81 -4.37 4.60
C ARG A 29 -5.18 -2.95 4.18
N LYS A 30 -6.16 -2.33 4.84
CA LYS A 30 -6.50 -0.93 4.61
C LYS A 30 -5.31 -0.03 4.93
N ASN A 31 -4.69 -0.17 6.09
CA ASN A 31 -3.54 0.65 6.47
C ASN A 31 -2.33 0.46 5.56
N LYS A 32 -2.13 -0.74 4.99
CA LYS A 32 -1.06 -0.97 4.00
C LYS A 32 -1.33 -0.21 2.70
N ARG A 33 -2.59 -0.18 2.24
CA ARG A 33 -3.00 0.54 1.03
C ARG A 33 -2.87 2.05 1.16
N TRP A 34 -3.02 2.59 2.37
CA TRP A 34 -2.85 4.01 2.68
C TRP A 34 -1.40 4.43 2.91
N LYS A 35 -0.48 3.48 3.15
CA LYS A 35 0.95 3.77 3.34
C LYS A 35 1.68 4.01 2.03
N ASP A 36 1.24 3.38 0.93
CA ASP A 36 1.80 3.64 -0.42
C ASP A 36 1.65 5.11 -0.84
N ASP A 37 0.64 5.82 -0.32
CA ASP A 37 0.42 7.24 -0.63
C ASP A 37 1.23 8.20 0.26
N ARG A 38 1.82 7.72 1.38
CA ARG A 38 2.57 8.56 2.33
C ARG A 38 4.06 8.73 2.01
N ASP A 39 4.59 7.93 1.09
CA ASP A 39 5.97 8.08 0.61
C ASP A 39 6.10 9.18 -0.47
N ALA A 40 4.99 9.84 -0.83
CA ALA A 40 4.99 11.04 -1.63
C ALA A 40 5.45 12.24 -0.78
N SER A 41 6.65 12.74 -1.06
CA SER A 41 7.21 13.92 -0.44
C SER A 41 6.21 15.09 -0.43
N SER A 42 5.86 15.58 0.76
CA SER A 42 5.20 16.88 1.00
C SER A 42 3.71 17.07 0.66
N GLY A 43 2.92 15.99 0.52
CA GLY A 43 1.46 16.13 0.38
C GLY A 43 0.94 16.31 -1.05
N ALA A 44 1.80 16.07 -2.04
CA ALA A 44 1.37 15.93 -3.42
C ALA A 44 0.56 14.62 -3.59
N SER A 45 -0.66 14.73 -4.09
CA SER A 45 -1.50 13.55 -4.35
C SER A 45 -0.97 12.82 -5.57
N LEU A 46 -0.97 11.50 -5.53
CA LEU A 46 -0.74 10.69 -6.72
C LEU A 46 -1.85 10.97 -7.74
N VAL A 47 -1.47 11.38 -8.95
CA VAL A 47 -2.41 11.70 -10.04
C VAL A 47 -2.43 10.60 -11.10
N SER A 48 -1.28 10.00 -11.40
CA SER A 48 -1.20 8.99 -12.46
C SER A 48 -0.11 7.95 -12.20
N ARG A 49 -0.32 6.75 -12.73
CA ARG A 49 0.69 5.68 -12.79
C ARG A 49 0.89 5.31 -14.26
N ALA A 50 2.12 5.43 -14.72
CA ALA A 50 2.53 5.11 -16.07
C ALA A 50 3.71 4.12 -16.07
N ARG A 51 4.06 3.64 -17.26
CA ARG A 51 5.31 2.93 -17.48
C ARG A 51 6.10 3.65 -18.56
N TYR A 52 7.39 3.82 -18.32
CA TYR A 52 8.31 4.39 -19.30
C TYR A 52 9.49 3.44 -19.47
N ARG A 53 9.76 3.01 -20.71
CA ARG A 53 10.84 2.06 -21.04
C ARG A 53 10.87 0.80 -20.14
N GLY A 54 9.69 0.32 -19.72
CA GLY A 54 9.55 -0.86 -18.85
C GLY A 54 9.63 -0.57 -17.34
N HIS A 55 9.97 0.64 -16.94
CA HIS A 55 10.04 1.07 -15.55
C HIS A 55 8.70 1.66 -15.09
N ARG A 56 8.28 1.38 -13.86
CA ARG A 56 7.09 2.00 -13.26
C ARG A 56 7.36 3.45 -12.89
N VAL A 57 6.41 4.32 -13.22
CA VAL A 57 6.50 5.77 -13.01
C VAL A 57 5.20 6.25 -12.36
N MET A 58 5.31 7.00 -11.28
CA MET A 58 4.20 7.58 -10.53
C MET A 58 4.29 9.10 -10.63
N HIS A 59 3.23 9.72 -11.15
CA HIS A 59 3.13 11.18 -11.30
C HIS A 59 2.31 11.76 -10.16
N TYR A 60 2.81 12.82 -9.54
CA TYR A 60 2.14 13.54 -8.48
C TYR A 60 1.59 14.88 -8.96
N SER A 61 0.69 15.46 -8.17
CA SER A 61 -0.04 16.69 -8.52
C SER A 61 0.84 17.93 -8.62
N ASP A 62 2.01 17.90 -7.97
CA ASP A 62 3.03 18.95 -8.03
C ASP A 62 3.92 18.84 -9.28
N GLY A 63 3.71 17.83 -10.13
CA GLY A 63 4.53 17.55 -11.31
C GLY A 63 5.74 16.67 -11.02
N SER A 64 6.02 16.38 -9.75
CA SER A 64 7.08 15.46 -9.36
C SER A 64 6.76 14.02 -9.76
N VAL A 65 7.82 13.22 -9.88
CA VAL A 65 7.73 11.86 -10.38
C VAL A 65 8.53 10.92 -9.50
N LEU A 66 7.90 9.84 -9.04
CA LEU A 66 8.60 8.72 -8.40
C LEU A 66 8.71 7.58 -9.41
N ALA A 67 9.93 7.20 -9.76
CA ALA A 67 10.17 6.20 -10.78
C ALA A 67 11.05 5.05 -10.30
N GLU A 68 10.77 3.86 -10.84
CA GLU A 68 11.50 2.63 -10.59
C GLU A 68 12.85 2.67 -11.32
N THR A 69 13.94 2.63 -10.56
CA THR A 69 15.32 2.53 -11.05
C THR A 69 15.91 1.17 -10.69
N ARG A 70 17.13 0.86 -11.17
CA ARG A 70 17.82 -0.40 -10.83
C ARG A 70 18.03 -0.60 -9.33
N LEU A 71 18.12 0.49 -8.56
CA LEU A 71 18.39 0.47 -7.12
C LEU A 71 17.10 0.62 -6.29
N GLY A 72 15.93 0.63 -6.92
CA GLY A 72 14.64 0.88 -6.27
C GLY A 72 13.97 2.16 -6.76
N PHE A 73 12.98 2.65 -6.02
CA PHE A 73 12.24 3.85 -6.40
C PHE A 73 13.02 5.12 -6.04
N ARG A 74 13.07 6.08 -6.98
CA ARG A 74 13.72 7.37 -6.81
C ARG A 74 12.78 8.49 -7.23
N SER A 75 12.76 9.57 -6.46
CA SER A 75 12.00 10.78 -6.79
C SER A 75 12.80 11.70 -7.71
N PHE A 76 12.08 12.36 -8.60
CA PHE A 76 12.56 13.35 -9.55
C PHE A 76 11.62 14.55 -9.49
N GLU A 77 12.15 15.77 -9.60
CA GLU A 77 11.34 16.99 -9.58
C GLU A 77 10.35 17.07 -10.74
N ASN A 78 10.69 16.45 -11.87
CA ASN A 78 9.82 16.36 -13.04
C ASN A 78 10.14 15.10 -13.86
N PHE A 79 9.27 14.82 -14.83
CA PHE A 79 9.42 13.66 -15.71
C PHE A 79 10.62 13.78 -16.67
N ASP A 80 11.01 14.98 -17.07
CA ASP A 80 12.11 15.19 -18.01
C ASP A 80 13.47 14.82 -17.41
N LEU A 81 13.71 15.13 -16.13
CA LEU A 81 14.91 14.73 -15.41
C LEU A 81 15.00 13.20 -15.28
N TYR A 82 13.87 12.55 -15.00
CA TYR A 82 13.80 11.09 -14.99
C TYR A 82 14.11 10.49 -16.37
N ARG A 83 13.56 11.08 -17.43
CA ARG A 83 13.82 10.65 -18.81
C ARG A 83 15.29 10.78 -19.17
N GLN A 84 15.92 11.91 -18.85
CA GLN A 84 17.36 12.10 -19.02
C GLN A 84 18.19 11.08 -18.21
N TYR A 85 17.73 10.70 -17.03
CA TYR A 85 18.43 9.72 -16.19
C TYR A 85 18.39 8.30 -16.78
N ILE A 86 17.26 7.88 -17.38
CA ILE A 86 17.11 6.55 -18.00
C ILE A 86 17.75 6.47 -19.38
N ASP A 87 17.74 7.58 -20.12
CA ASP A 87 18.28 7.63 -21.48
C ASP A 87 19.81 7.74 -21.51
N ARG A 88 20.45 7.90 -20.33
CA ARG A 88 21.90 8.00 -20.14
C ARG A 88 22.53 6.65 -19.87
#